data_AF-A0A094J4I6-F1
#
_entry.id   AF-A0A094J4I6-F1
#
_cell.length_a   1.000
_cell.length_b   1.000
_cell.length_c   1.000
_cell.angle_alpha   90.00
_cell.angle_beta   90.00
_cell.angle_gamma   90.00
#
_symmetry.space_group_name_H-M   'P 1'
#
loop_
_entity.id
_entity.type
_entity.pdbx_description
1 polymer ?
#
loop_
_entity_poly.entity_id
_entity_poly.type
_entity_poly.pdbx_seq_one_letter_code
_entity_poly.pdbx_strand_id
1 'polypeptide(L)'
;MLSQECRVTWEGKSDYYLQGIDSEIDQGHDFKIFCNGKIFAIAIRPTGPPDDQIQSVLSRYNSATFRNEDEEEQETQEEIENMIYECAWQTFAPLAPVINLPKPPSDFHSDLNPETFYYRLDLVDGKVGLVQETAPPPRQLFHLAIGDALDLQIYSAKDIKVLQKYPALGYIAKALANGQEACCKIGTTIHGKAI
;
A
#
# COMPACT_ATOMS: atom_id res chain seq x y z
N MET A 1 -10.40 23.39 6.72
CA MET A 1 -10.84 22.74 5.47
C MET A 1 -9.94 23.19 4.35
N LEU A 2 -9.37 22.26 3.59
CA LEU A 2 -8.63 22.57 2.36
C LEU A 2 -9.63 22.93 1.24
N SER A 3 -9.23 23.79 0.30
CA SER A 3 -10.10 24.24 -0.81
C SER A 3 -10.17 23.21 -1.94
N GLN A 4 -11.16 23.34 -2.84
CA GLN A 4 -11.24 22.51 -4.05
C GLN A 4 -10.02 22.69 -4.97
N GLU A 5 -9.40 23.87 -4.97
CA GLU A 5 -8.15 24.14 -5.70
C GLU A 5 -6.97 23.35 -5.11
N CYS A 6 -6.94 23.15 -3.78
CA CYS A 6 -5.97 22.28 -3.13
C CYS A 6 -6.14 20.82 -3.57
N ARG A 7 -7.39 20.35 -3.72
CA ARG A 7 -7.69 19.00 -4.23
C ARG A 7 -7.15 18.84 -5.65
N VAL A 8 -7.53 19.71 -6.59
CA VAL A 8 -7.06 19.64 -7.99
C VAL A 8 -5.53 19.65 -8.09
N THR A 9 -4.87 20.47 -7.27
CA THR A 9 -3.40 20.55 -7.25
C THR A 9 -2.76 19.27 -6.71
N TRP A 10 -3.36 18.67 -5.68
CA TRP A 10 -2.91 17.40 -5.12
C TRP A 10 -3.11 16.29 -6.15
N GLU A 11 -4.31 16.14 -6.70
CA GLU A 11 -4.65 15.11 -7.70
C GLU A 11 -3.74 15.18 -8.94
N GLY A 12 -3.49 16.39 -9.45
CA GLY A 12 -2.67 16.57 -10.66
C GLY A 12 -1.17 16.33 -10.46
N LYS A 13 -0.69 16.15 -9.22
CA LYS A 13 0.75 16.01 -8.92
C LYS A 13 1.08 14.94 -7.88
N SER A 14 0.09 14.24 -7.35
CA SER A 14 0.28 13.16 -6.41
C SER A 14 0.66 11.88 -7.14
N ASP A 15 1.71 11.22 -6.66
CA ASP A 15 1.97 9.82 -6.99
C ASP A 15 1.10 8.95 -6.08
N TYR A 16 -0.16 8.76 -6.49
CA TYR A 16 -1.20 8.03 -5.75
C TYR A 16 -1.54 6.72 -6.46
N TYR A 17 -1.43 5.59 -5.76
CA TYR A 17 -1.86 4.29 -6.28
C TYR A 17 -2.08 3.27 -5.15
N LEU A 18 -2.91 2.25 -5.43
CA LEU A 18 -3.02 1.06 -4.58
C LEU A 18 -1.75 0.21 -4.68
N GLN A 19 -1.04 0.06 -3.57
CA GLN A 19 0.18 -0.76 -3.50
C GLN A 19 -0.14 -2.25 -3.31
N GLY A 20 -1.24 -2.55 -2.62
CA GLY A 20 -1.71 -3.92 -2.37
C GLY A 20 -2.75 -3.97 -1.26
N ILE A 21 -3.32 -5.15 -1.08
CA ILE A 21 -4.35 -5.43 -0.08
C ILE A 21 -3.84 -6.58 0.79
N ASP A 22 -3.74 -6.35 2.10
CA ASP A 22 -3.56 -7.43 3.07
C ASP A 22 -4.95 -7.90 3.50
N SER A 23 -5.33 -9.11 3.13
CA SER A 23 -6.65 -9.69 3.42
C SER A 23 -6.54 -10.81 4.44
N GLU A 24 -7.37 -10.77 5.48
CA GLU A 24 -7.72 -11.95 6.27
C GLU A 24 -9.22 -12.20 6.06
N ILE A 25 -9.56 -13.34 5.44
CA ILE A 25 -10.95 -13.72 5.15
C ILE A 25 -11.79 -13.57 6.44
N ASP A 26 -12.92 -12.88 6.35
CA ASP A 26 -13.87 -12.59 7.44
C ASP A 26 -13.37 -11.65 8.56
N GLN A 27 -12.13 -11.16 8.52
CA GLN A 27 -11.59 -10.24 9.54
C GLN A 27 -11.38 -8.81 9.03
N GLY A 28 -11.64 -8.57 7.74
CA GLY A 28 -11.48 -7.29 7.06
C GLY A 28 -10.22 -7.22 6.21
N HIS A 29 -10.05 -6.09 5.53
CA HIS A 29 -8.96 -5.87 4.58
C HIS A 29 -8.22 -4.59 4.91
N ASP A 30 -6.90 -4.63 4.80
CA ASP A 30 -6.05 -3.45 4.93
C ASP A 30 -5.58 -3.03 3.52
N PHE A 31 -6.18 -1.97 2.99
CA PHE A 31 -5.81 -1.37 1.71
C PHE A 31 -4.58 -0.48 1.91
N LYS A 32 -3.47 -0.80 1.24
CA LYS A 32 -2.23 -0.02 1.31
C LYS A 32 -2.16 0.95 0.16
N ILE A 33 -2.41 2.22 0.45
CA ILE A 33 -2.34 3.29 -0.53
C ILE A 33 -0.96 3.96 -0.44
N PHE A 34 -0.26 4.02 -1.55
CA PHE A 34 0.95 4.84 -1.65
C PHE A 34 0.57 6.26 -2.05
N CYS A 35 1.13 7.26 -1.37
CA CYS A 35 1.02 8.66 -1.77
C CYS A 35 2.33 9.40 -1.49
N ASN A 36 2.96 9.97 -2.53
CA ASN A 36 4.14 10.85 -2.45
C ASN A 36 5.30 10.34 -1.56
N GLY A 37 5.54 9.02 -1.51
CA GLY A 37 6.60 8.42 -0.70
C GLY A 37 6.20 8.01 0.71
N LYS A 38 4.89 8.00 1.00
CA LYS A 38 4.30 7.52 2.26
C LYS A 38 3.32 6.39 1.96
N ILE A 39 3.10 5.51 2.93
CA ILE A 39 2.02 4.52 2.88
C ILE A 39 0.91 4.93 3.84
N PHE A 40 -0.32 4.76 3.40
CA PHE A 40 -1.52 4.86 4.20
C PHE A 40 -2.18 3.49 4.21
N ALA A 41 -2.12 2.79 5.35
CA ALA A 41 -2.81 1.53 5.56
C ALA A 41 -4.21 1.82 6.07
N ILE A 42 -5.21 1.45 5.28
CA ILE A 42 -6.61 1.74 5.56
C ILE A 42 -7.32 0.42 5.84
N ALA A 43 -7.65 0.20 7.11
CA ALA A 43 -8.44 -0.92 7.55
C ALA A 43 -9.92 -0.73 7.18
N ILE A 44 -10.51 -1.77 6.60
CA ILE A 44 -11.94 -1.88 6.36
C ILE A 44 -12.41 -3.10 7.14
N ARG A 45 -13.19 -2.84 8.18
CA ARG A 45 -13.63 -3.86 9.14
C ARG A 45 -15.15 -3.98 9.10
N PRO A 46 -15.72 -5.14 9.40
CA PRO A 46 -17.17 -5.31 9.55
C PRO A 46 -17.61 -4.71 10.90
N THR A 47 -17.52 -3.39 11.02
CA THR A 47 -17.86 -2.65 12.23
C THR A 47 -18.98 -1.68 11.92
N GLY A 48 -20.22 -2.08 12.20
CA GLY A 48 -21.39 -1.24 11.96
C GLY A 48 -22.69 -2.05 11.90
N PRO A 49 -23.84 -1.38 11.74
CA PRO A 49 -25.10 -2.03 11.42
C PRO A 49 -25.08 -2.56 9.96
N PRO A 50 -25.74 -3.70 9.66
CA PRO A 50 -25.69 -4.36 8.34
C PRO A 50 -26.04 -3.50 7.12
N ASP A 51 -26.78 -2.42 7.32
CA ASP A 51 -27.22 -1.49 6.26
C ASP A 51 -26.23 -0.34 6.02
N ASP A 52 -25.08 -0.35 6.68
CA ASP A 52 -24.04 0.64 6.43
C ASP A 52 -23.38 0.39 5.05
N GLN A 53 -23.06 1.49 4.35
CA GLN A 53 -22.49 1.43 3.00
C GLN A 53 -21.15 0.67 2.97
N ILE A 54 -20.32 0.83 3.99
CA ILE A 54 -18.97 0.24 4.08
C ILE A 54 -19.09 -1.29 4.25
N GLN A 55 -19.94 -1.75 5.15
CA GLN A 55 -20.22 -3.15 5.43
C GLN A 55 -20.90 -3.83 4.25
N SER A 56 -21.81 -3.14 3.56
CA SER A 56 -22.45 -3.65 2.34
C SER A 56 -21.43 -3.94 1.24
N VAL A 57 -20.55 -2.96 0.94
CA VAL A 57 -19.49 -3.12 -0.07
C VAL A 57 -18.46 -4.16 0.36
N LEU A 58 -18.06 -4.17 1.63
CA LEU A 58 -17.14 -5.17 2.19
C LEU A 58 -17.71 -6.59 2.07
N SER A 59 -19.01 -6.77 2.30
CA SER A 59 -19.68 -8.07 2.22
C SER A 59 -19.74 -8.57 0.78
N ARG A 60 -19.97 -7.68 -0.19
CA ARG A 60 -19.89 -8.00 -1.62
C ARG A 60 -18.48 -8.40 -2.03
N TYR A 61 -17.47 -7.62 -1.64
CA TYR A 61 -16.06 -7.94 -1.91
C TYR A 61 -15.67 -9.32 -1.36
N ASN A 62 -15.98 -9.59 -0.07
CA ASN A 62 -15.71 -10.91 0.52
C ASN A 62 -16.44 -12.05 -0.19
N SER A 63 -17.70 -11.84 -0.61
CA SER A 63 -18.45 -12.84 -1.36
C SER A 63 -17.81 -13.13 -2.72
N ALA A 64 -17.42 -12.10 -3.47
CA ALA A 64 -16.77 -12.24 -4.76
C ALA A 64 -15.42 -12.98 -4.65
N THR A 65 -14.57 -12.57 -3.69
CA THR A 65 -13.30 -13.26 -3.42
C THR A 65 -13.51 -14.71 -3.00
N PHE A 66 -14.49 -14.99 -2.13
CA PHE A 66 -14.80 -16.38 -1.72
C PHE A 66 -15.26 -17.24 -2.90
N ARG A 67 -16.01 -16.66 -3.84
CA ARG A 67 -16.52 -17.35 -5.03
C ARG A 67 -15.53 -17.37 -6.20
N ASN A 68 -14.41 -16.66 -6.11
CA ASN A 68 -13.47 -16.42 -7.20
C ASN A 68 -14.16 -15.80 -8.43
N GLU A 69 -15.01 -14.80 -8.19
CA GLU A 69 -15.71 -14.02 -9.21
C GLU A 69 -14.87 -12.79 -9.57
N ASP A 70 -13.84 -12.96 -10.41
CA ASP A 70 -12.82 -11.93 -10.73
C ASP A 70 -13.40 -10.57 -11.13
N GLU A 71 -14.47 -10.56 -11.95
CA GLU A 71 -15.14 -9.31 -12.38
C GLU A 71 -15.83 -8.60 -11.21
N GLU A 72 -16.57 -9.34 -10.38
CA GLU A 72 -17.26 -8.75 -9.22
C GLU A 72 -16.27 -8.32 -8.14
N GLU A 73 -15.18 -9.07 -7.95
CA GLU A 73 -14.08 -8.72 -7.06
C GLU A 73 -13.46 -7.38 -7.50
N GLN A 74 -13.16 -7.23 -8.79
CA GLN A 74 -12.59 -6.00 -9.32
C GLN A 74 -13.58 -4.82 -9.18
N GLU A 75 -14.84 -4.98 -9.55
CA GLU A 75 -15.85 -3.93 -9.44
C GLU A 75 -16.04 -3.45 -8.00
N THR A 76 -16.07 -4.38 -7.05
CA THR A 76 -16.22 -4.06 -5.62
C THR A 76 -14.94 -3.47 -5.03
N GLN A 77 -13.76 -3.91 -5.49
CA GLN A 77 -12.49 -3.27 -5.13
C GLN A 77 -12.45 -1.81 -5.59
N GLU A 78 -12.83 -1.53 -6.84
CA GLU A 78 -12.89 -0.18 -7.38
C GLU A 78 -13.86 0.71 -6.59
N GLU A 79 -15.00 0.17 -6.16
CA GLU A 79 -15.95 0.89 -5.29
C GLU A 79 -15.31 1.27 -3.95
N ILE A 80 -14.56 0.37 -3.32
CA ILE A 80 -13.80 0.64 -2.09
C ILE A 80 -12.73 1.71 -2.32
N GLU A 81 -11.94 1.57 -3.38
CA GLU A 81 -10.88 2.52 -3.73
C GLU A 81 -11.44 3.93 -3.95
N ASN A 82 -12.62 4.04 -4.56
CA ASN A 82 -13.31 5.31 -4.74
C ASN A 82 -13.78 5.91 -3.41
N MET A 83 -14.34 5.10 -2.49
CA MET A 83 -14.71 5.55 -1.15
C MET A 83 -13.51 6.10 -0.37
N ILE A 84 -12.38 5.40 -0.45
CA ILE A 84 -11.10 5.83 0.12
C ILE A 84 -10.68 7.15 -0.52
N TYR A 85 -10.60 7.21 -1.85
CA TYR A 85 -10.10 8.37 -2.59
C TYR A 85 -10.85 9.66 -2.23
N GLU A 86 -12.17 9.61 -2.17
CA GLU A 86 -13.01 10.78 -1.89
C GLU A 86 -12.79 11.38 -0.50
N CYS A 87 -12.50 10.55 0.50
CA CYS A 87 -12.27 11.02 1.87
C CYS A 87 -10.78 11.21 2.21
N ALA A 88 -9.87 10.52 1.52
CA ALA A 88 -8.46 10.45 1.87
C ALA A 88 -7.68 11.74 1.59
N TRP A 89 -8.01 12.48 0.53
CA TRP A 89 -7.18 13.61 0.08
C TRP A 89 -6.96 14.68 1.17
N GLN A 90 -7.97 14.93 2.02
CA GLN A 90 -7.87 15.92 3.10
C GLN A 90 -6.86 15.51 4.18
N THR A 91 -6.75 14.20 4.41
CA THR A 91 -5.81 13.58 5.34
C THR A 91 -4.44 13.44 4.70
N PHE A 92 -4.37 13.08 3.41
CA PHE A 92 -3.14 12.73 2.73
C PHE A 92 -2.34 13.98 2.34
N ALA A 93 -3.00 15.02 1.82
CA ALA A 93 -2.33 16.23 1.34
C ALA A 93 -1.36 16.87 2.37
N PRO A 94 -1.70 17.02 3.67
CA PRO A 94 -0.75 17.56 4.65
C PRO A 94 0.36 16.58 5.06
N LEU A 95 0.10 15.27 5.04
CA LEU A 95 1.06 14.24 5.49
C LEU A 95 2.02 13.79 4.39
N ALA A 96 1.56 13.85 3.14
CA ALA A 96 2.26 13.44 1.94
C ALA A 96 2.14 14.56 0.88
N PRO A 97 2.73 15.74 1.13
CA PRO A 97 2.67 16.86 0.19
C PRO A 97 3.38 16.52 -1.11
N VAL A 98 2.96 17.17 -2.20
CA VAL A 98 3.60 17.05 -3.51
C VAL A 98 5.05 17.52 -3.43
N ILE A 99 5.99 16.64 -3.78
CA ILE A 99 7.42 16.96 -3.75
C ILE A 99 7.84 17.38 -5.16
N ASN A 100 8.04 18.68 -5.38
CA ASN A 100 8.41 19.24 -6.70
C ASN A 100 9.92 19.13 -7.02
N LEU A 101 10.69 18.39 -6.24
CA LEU A 101 12.15 18.27 -6.42
C LEU A 101 12.52 16.84 -6.81
N PRO A 102 13.52 16.67 -7.71
CA PRO A 102 14.08 15.35 -7.96
C PRO A 102 14.62 14.81 -6.63
N LYS A 103 13.97 13.76 -6.11
CA LYS A 103 14.47 13.06 -4.93
C LYS A 103 15.82 12.42 -5.30
N PRO A 104 16.87 12.58 -4.47
CA PRO A 104 18.06 11.76 -4.64
C PRO A 104 17.66 10.28 -4.52
N PRO A 105 18.41 9.36 -5.16
CA PRO A 105 18.20 7.93 -5.01
C PRO A 105 18.10 7.54 -3.54
N SER A 106 16.98 6.97 -3.12
CA SER A 106 16.83 6.38 -1.79
C SER A 106 17.62 5.07 -1.74
N ASP A 107 18.14 4.76 -0.55
CA ASP A 107 18.58 3.39 -0.30
C ASP A 107 17.36 2.46 -0.25
N PHE A 108 17.58 1.20 -0.60
CA PHE A 108 16.54 0.19 -0.71
C PHE A 108 15.83 -0.03 0.62
N HIS A 109 16.52 0.08 1.76
CA HIS A 109 15.89 -0.05 3.07
C HIS A 109 14.87 1.07 3.32
N SER A 110 15.24 2.33 3.13
CA SER A 110 14.32 3.46 3.25
C SER A 110 13.14 3.36 2.27
N ASP A 111 13.39 2.80 1.09
CA ASP A 111 12.39 2.63 0.06
C ASP A 111 11.35 1.52 0.38
N LEU A 112 11.81 0.42 0.96
CA LEU A 112 10.95 -0.68 1.42
C LEU A 112 10.24 -0.40 2.74
N ASN A 113 10.73 0.59 3.49
CA ASN A 113 10.17 0.95 4.80
C ASN A 113 9.75 2.43 4.80
N PRO A 114 8.85 2.84 3.87
CA PRO A 114 8.34 4.18 3.90
C PRO A 114 7.53 4.39 5.19
N GLU A 115 7.52 5.63 5.67
CA GLU A 115 6.67 5.99 6.80
C GLU A 115 5.21 5.64 6.48
N THR A 116 4.59 4.92 7.41
CA THR A 116 3.26 4.34 7.26
C THR A 116 2.32 4.95 8.28
N PHE A 117 1.18 5.44 7.82
CA PHE A 117 0.10 5.94 8.65
C PHE A 117 -1.06 4.93 8.63
N TYR A 118 -1.72 4.77 9.77
CA TYR A 118 -2.78 3.78 9.95
C TYR A 118 -4.11 4.48 10.19
N TYR A 119 -5.11 4.07 9.42
CA TYR A 119 -6.47 4.60 9.47
C TYR A 119 -7.47 3.47 9.34
N ARG A 120 -8.70 3.73 9.78
CA ARG A 120 -9.87 2.92 9.47
C ARG A 120 -10.86 3.74 8.66
N LEU A 121 -11.48 3.10 7.67
CA LEU A 121 -12.64 3.66 6.97
C LEU A 121 -13.88 3.51 7.86
N ASP A 122 -14.54 4.61 8.17
CA ASP A 122 -15.67 4.65 9.11
C ASP A 122 -16.73 5.67 8.69
N LEU A 123 -17.91 5.60 9.30
CA LEU A 123 -18.95 6.62 9.15
C LEU A 123 -18.76 7.73 10.20
N VAL A 124 -18.26 8.87 9.75
CA VAL A 124 -18.08 10.09 10.55
C VAL A 124 -19.17 11.09 10.17
N ASP A 125 -20.03 11.45 11.13
CA ASP A 125 -21.17 12.36 10.92
C ASP A 125 -22.08 11.96 9.74
N GLY A 126 -22.29 10.64 9.57
CA GLY A 126 -23.13 10.08 8.51
C GLY A 126 -22.48 10.10 7.11
N LYS A 127 -21.18 10.36 7.01
CA LYS A 127 -20.39 10.30 5.77
C LYS A 127 -19.19 9.38 5.95
N VAL A 128 -18.74 8.79 4.85
CA VAL A 128 -17.51 8.01 4.83
C VAL A 128 -16.33 8.92 5.13
N GLY A 129 -15.49 8.51 6.09
CA GLY A 129 -14.32 9.25 6.53
C GLY A 129 -13.21 8.33 7.05
N LEU A 130 -12.05 8.92 7.32
CA LEU A 130 -10.90 8.21 7.90
C LEU A 130 -10.76 8.54 9.38
N VAL A 131 -10.68 7.50 10.21
CA VAL A 131 -10.38 7.61 11.64
C VAL A 131 -8.95 7.11 11.86
N GLN A 132 -8.13 7.90 12.54
CA GLN A 132 -6.74 7.52 12.80
C GLN A 132 -6.68 6.32 13.76
N GLU A 133 -5.86 5.34 13.41
CA GLU A 133 -5.57 4.19 14.25
C GLU A 133 -4.11 4.17 14.72
N THR A 134 -3.86 3.43 15.79
CA THR A 134 -2.51 3.15 16.25
C THR A 134 -1.87 2.11 15.35
N ALA A 135 -0.57 2.25 15.09
CA ALA A 135 0.18 1.25 14.37
C ALA A 135 0.02 -0.13 15.03
N PRO A 136 -0.18 -1.20 14.25
CA PRO A 136 -0.22 -2.55 14.77
C PRO A 136 1.14 -2.90 15.40
N PRO A 137 1.18 -3.85 16.35
CA PRO A 137 2.43 -4.34 16.89
C PRO A 137 3.33 -4.85 15.75
N PRO A 138 4.66 -4.69 15.87
CA PRO A 138 5.59 -5.17 14.85
C PRO A 138 5.34 -6.66 14.59
N ARG A 139 5.17 -7.04 13.32
CA ARG A 139 5.12 -8.46 12.94
C ARG A 139 6.45 -9.12 13.31
N GLN A 140 6.40 -10.39 13.72
CA GLN A 140 7.62 -11.16 13.95
C GLN A 140 8.47 -11.17 12.68
N LEU A 141 9.77 -10.90 12.86
CA LEU A 141 10.74 -11.06 11.79
C LEU A 141 10.72 -12.52 11.34
N PHE A 142 10.47 -12.75 10.05
CA PHE A 142 10.68 -14.06 9.48
C PHE A 142 12.15 -14.18 9.05
N HIS A 143 12.81 -15.26 9.45
CA HIS A 143 14.14 -15.58 9.01
C HIS A 143 14.05 -16.52 7.82
N LEU A 144 14.43 -16.04 6.64
CA LEU A 144 14.71 -16.91 5.50
C LEU A 144 16.03 -17.63 5.77
N ALA A 145 15.98 -18.95 5.91
CA ALA A 145 17.18 -19.78 5.85
C ALA A 145 17.66 -19.83 4.39
N ILE A 146 18.67 -19.04 4.06
CA ILE A 146 19.38 -19.15 2.79
C ILE A 146 20.28 -20.37 2.92
N GLY A 147 20.02 -21.42 2.16
CA GLY A 147 20.86 -22.61 2.20
C GLY A 147 22.27 -22.29 1.71
N ASP A 148 23.28 -22.80 2.40
CA ASP A 148 24.72 -22.62 2.10
C ASP A 148 25.16 -23.16 0.72
N ALA A 149 24.25 -23.73 -0.06
CA ALA A 149 24.51 -24.36 -1.35
C ALA A 149 24.64 -23.38 -2.53
N LEU A 150 24.41 -22.08 -2.30
CA LEU A 150 24.51 -21.07 -3.36
C LEU A 150 25.46 -19.95 -2.89
N ASP A 151 26.51 -19.68 -3.66
CA ASP A 151 27.43 -18.54 -3.50
C ASP A 151 26.71 -17.21 -3.87
N LEU A 152 25.57 -16.93 -3.26
CA LEU A 152 24.81 -15.71 -3.50
C LEU A 152 25.48 -14.54 -2.80
N GLN A 153 25.69 -13.46 -3.55
CA GLN A 153 26.14 -12.20 -2.98
C GLN A 153 25.01 -11.61 -2.13
N ILE A 154 25.31 -11.38 -0.85
CA ILE A 154 24.38 -10.78 0.09
C ILE A 154 24.74 -9.32 0.26
N TYR A 155 23.76 -8.46 0.01
CA TYR A 155 23.89 -7.02 0.17
C TYR A 155 22.98 -6.54 1.29
N SER A 156 23.46 -5.59 2.10
CA SER A 156 22.57 -4.83 2.97
C SER A 156 21.63 -3.98 2.11
N ALA A 157 20.35 -3.93 2.45
CA ALA A 157 19.40 -3.07 1.77
C ALA A 157 19.79 -1.57 1.87
N LYS A 158 20.61 -1.18 2.85
CA LYS A 158 21.14 0.19 2.96
C LYS A 158 22.22 0.51 1.93
N ASP A 159 22.88 -0.51 1.38
CA ASP A 159 23.97 -0.36 0.40
C ASP A 159 23.46 -0.42 -1.05
N ILE A 160 22.19 -0.77 -1.24
CA ILE A 160 21.53 -0.83 -2.53
C ILE A 160 20.83 0.51 -2.77
N LYS A 161 21.12 1.19 -3.88
CA LYS A 161 20.43 2.43 -4.27
C LYS A 161 19.33 2.15 -5.27
N VAL A 162 18.13 2.68 -5.05
CA VAL A 162 17.03 2.61 -6.03
C VAL A 162 17.25 3.70 -7.08
N LEU A 163 17.50 3.29 -8.32
CA LEU A 163 17.70 4.20 -9.44
C LEU A 163 16.38 4.59 -10.11
N GLN A 164 15.50 3.62 -10.29
CA GLN A 164 14.21 3.81 -10.95
C GLN A 164 13.21 2.75 -10.48
N LYS A 165 11.97 3.16 -10.21
CA LYS A 165 10.86 2.24 -9.98
C LYS A 165 10.06 2.06 -11.26
N TYR A 166 9.57 0.85 -11.49
CA TYR A 166 8.67 0.55 -12.58
C TYR A 166 7.25 0.39 -12.03
N PRO A 167 6.25 1.10 -12.59
CA PRO A 167 4.86 0.93 -12.19
C PRO A 167 4.36 -0.45 -12.64
N ALA A 168 3.99 -1.30 -11.69
CA ALA A 168 3.39 -2.62 -11.91
C ALA A 168 2.74 -3.12 -10.61
N LEU A 169 1.99 -4.23 -10.68
CA LEU A 169 1.59 -4.98 -9.48
C LEU A 169 2.83 -5.55 -8.79
N GLY A 170 3.07 -5.15 -7.54
CA GLY A 170 4.24 -5.52 -6.76
C GLY A 170 5.44 -4.57 -6.92
N TYR A 171 6.59 -4.96 -6.36
CA TYR A 171 7.78 -4.11 -6.36
C TYR A 171 8.81 -4.58 -7.38
N ILE A 172 9.05 -3.74 -8.41
CA ILE A 172 10.12 -3.92 -9.39
C ILE A 172 10.89 -2.60 -9.51
N ALA A 173 12.22 -2.67 -9.36
CA ALA A 173 13.08 -1.50 -9.45
C ALA A 173 14.41 -1.80 -10.13
N LYS A 174 14.93 -0.81 -10.86
CA LYS A 174 16.33 -0.74 -11.22
C LYS A 174 17.11 -0.26 -10.00
N ALA A 175 18.13 -1.01 -9.62
CA ALA A 175 18.94 -0.74 -8.44
C ALA A 175 20.44 -0.73 -8.76
N LEU A 176 21.22 -0.08 -7.92
CA LEU A 176 22.69 -0.11 -7.95
C LEU A 176 23.16 -0.83 -6.68
N ALA A 177 23.81 -1.98 -6.84
CA ALA A 177 24.42 -2.73 -5.76
C ALA A 177 25.92 -2.86 -6.06
N ASN A 178 26.78 -2.42 -5.13
CA ASN A 178 28.24 -2.47 -5.29
C ASN A 178 28.76 -1.87 -6.63
N GLY A 179 28.15 -0.77 -7.08
CA GLY A 179 28.50 -0.11 -8.33
C GLY A 179 28.02 -0.81 -9.60
N GLN A 180 27.28 -1.91 -9.50
CA GLN A 180 26.67 -2.62 -10.62
C GLN A 180 25.16 -2.39 -10.66
N GLU A 181 24.63 -2.09 -11.84
CA GLU A 181 23.19 -1.98 -12.04
C GLU A 181 22.55 -3.36 -12.08
N ALA A 182 21.44 -3.53 -11.38
CA ALA A 182 20.68 -4.76 -11.30
C ALA A 182 19.17 -4.48 -11.34
N CYS A 183 18.40 -5.51 -11.71
CA CYS A 183 16.95 -5.51 -11.51
C CYS A 183 16.64 -6.13 -10.15
N CYS A 184 15.80 -5.46 -9.36
CA CYS A 184 15.34 -5.95 -8.08
C CYS A 184 13.84 -6.22 -8.12
N LYS A 185 13.44 -7.37 -7.58
CA LYS A 185 12.05 -7.76 -7.35
C LYS A 185 11.92 -8.27 -5.92
N ILE A 186 10.88 -7.84 -5.21
CA ILE A 186 10.57 -8.40 -3.89
C ILE A 186 9.83 -9.72 -4.08
N GLY A 187 10.33 -10.79 -3.44
CA GLY A 187 9.59 -12.04 -3.31
C GLY A 187 8.57 -11.95 -2.18
N THR A 188 7.41 -12.58 -2.36
CA THR A 188 6.44 -12.83 -1.28
C THR A 188 6.76 -14.15 -0.59
N THR A 189 6.22 -14.38 0.61
CA THR A 189 6.45 -15.55 1.47
C THR A 189 6.03 -16.92 0.88
N ILE A 190 5.63 -16.97 -0.38
CA ILE A 190 5.32 -18.19 -1.10
C ILE A 190 6.56 -18.66 -1.87
N HIS A 191 7.30 -19.57 -1.23
CA HIS A 191 8.23 -20.53 -1.82
C HIS A 191 8.85 -20.12 -3.17
N GLY A 192 9.96 -19.38 -3.12
CA GLY A 192 10.82 -19.16 -4.27
C GLY A 192 12.01 -20.11 -4.23
N LYS A 193 12.15 -20.99 -5.21
CA LYS A 193 13.45 -21.62 -5.51
C LYS A 193 14.23 -20.59 -6.32
N ALA A 194 15.32 -20.06 -5.78
CA ALA A 194 16.27 -19.31 -6.59
C ALA A 194 16.80 -20.27 -7.67
N ILE A 195 16.63 -19.90 -8.94
CA ILE A 195 17.20 -20.61 -10.09
C ILE A 195 18.45 -19.86 -10.51
#